data_AF-A0A942Z4Y0-F1
#
_entry.id   AF-A0A942Z4Y0-F1
#
_cell.length_a   1.000
_cell.length_b   1.000
_cell.length_c   1.000
_cell.angle_alpha   90.00
_cell.angle_beta   90.00
_cell.angle_gamma   90.00
#
_symmetry.space_group_name_H-M   'P 1'
#
loop_
_entity.id
_entity.type
_entity.pdbx_description
1 polymer ?
#
loop_
_entity_poly.entity_id
_entity_poly.type
_entity_poly.pdbx_seq_one_letter_code
_entity_poly.pdbx_strand_id
1 'polypeptide(L)' 'MFSLISIINSFVLYMPFLYFPEDKSEYIPAAITMTIFGIVAILTFVLIKRVSKKQEAKTKELEEQINRERQNEHL' A
#
# COMPACT_ATOMS: atom_id res chain seq x y z
N MET A 1 -30.36 -6.43 -7.99
CA MET A 1 -30.12 -5.51 -9.12
C MET A 1 -30.61 -4.09 -8.83
N PHE A 2 -31.89 -3.90 -8.44
CA PHE A 2 -32.45 -2.57 -8.08
C PHE A 2 -31.75 -1.88 -6.90
N SER A 3 -31.37 -2.65 -5.87
CA SER A 3 -30.65 -2.14 -4.68
C SER A 3 -29.25 -1.59 -5.03
N LEU A 4 -28.51 -2.27 -5.93
CA LEU A 4 -27.17 -1.84 -6.32
C LEU A 4 -27.22 -0.52 -7.12
N ILE A 5 -28.20 -0.38 -8.01
CA ILE A 5 -28.44 0.84 -8.78
C ILE A 5 -28.83 2.00 -7.86
N SER A 6 -29.64 1.74 -6.83
CA SER A 6 -30.01 2.72 -5.82
C SER A 6 -28.81 3.19 -4.98
N ILE A 7 -27.90 2.28 -4.62
CA ILE A 7 -26.66 2.60 -3.90
C ILE A 7 -25.75 3.47 -4.76
N ILE A 8 -25.58 3.12 -6.04
CA ILE A 8 -24.78 3.90 -7.00
C ILE A 8 -25.39 5.30 -7.19
N ASN A 9 -26.71 5.40 -7.39
CA ASN A 9 -27.38 6.70 -7.54
C ASN A 9 -27.27 7.56 -6.30
N SER A 10 -27.33 6.96 -5.10
CA SER A 10 -27.11 7.67 -3.84
C SER A 10 -25.68 8.21 -3.76
N PHE A 11 -24.68 7.40 -4.11
CA PHE A 11 -23.28 7.84 -4.12
C PHE A 11 -23.05 9.00 -5.11
N VAL A 12 -23.69 8.97 -6.28
CA VAL A 12 -23.61 10.05 -7.27
C VAL A 12 -24.30 11.32 -6.79
N LEU A 13 -25.46 11.22 -6.12
CA LEU A 13 -26.19 12.36 -5.54
C LEU A 13 -25.46 13.01 -4.37
N TYR A 14 -24.78 12.21 -3.54
CA TYR A 14 -23.97 12.69 -2.41
C TYR A 14 -22.51 12.94 -2.77
N MET A 15 -22.13 12.82 -4.05
CA MET A 15 -20.79 13.19 -4.49
C MET A 15 -20.62 14.69 -4.20
N PRO A 16 -19.68 15.08 -3.32
CA PRO A 16 -19.38 16.48 -3.16
C PRO A 16 -18.83 16.96 -4.51
N PHE A 17 -19.60 17.83 -5.17
CA PHE A 17 -19.16 18.50 -6.38
C PHE A 17 -17.79 19.11 -6.11
N LEU A 18 -16.91 19.11 -7.11
CA LEU A 18 -15.56 19.65 -7.01
C LEU A 18 -15.63 21.14 -6.62
N TYR A 19 -15.68 21.41 -5.32
CA TYR A 19 -15.75 22.73 -4.72
C TYR A 19 -14.32 23.17 -4.43
N PHE A 20 -13.92 24.25 -5.08
CA PHE A 20 -12.66 24.89 -4.82
C PHE A 20 -12.92 26.10 -3.93
N PRO A 21 -12.50 26.06 -2.66
CA PRO A 21 -12.63 27.23 -1.81
C PRO A 21 -11.84 28.42 -2.37
N GLU A 22 -12.45 29.59 -2.28
CA GLU A 22 -11.84 30.87 -2.66
C GLU A 22 -10.72 31.25 -1.68
N ASP A 23 -10.94 31.03 -0.37
CA ASP A 23 -9.91 31.18 0.66
C ASP A 23 -8.98 29.96 0.68
N LYS A 24 -7.67 30.20 0.60
CA LYS A 24 -6.66 29.14 0.60
C LYS A 24 -6.55 28.40 1.94
N SER A 25 -6.99 29.02 3.02
CA SER A 25 -6.96 28.46 4.37
C SER A 25 -7.86 27.23 4.50
N GLU A 26 -8.93 27.14 3.70
CA GLU A 26 -9.84 26.00 3.71
C GLU A 26 -9.22 24.72 3.12
N TYR A 27 -8.09 24.81 2.40
CA TYR A 27 -7.34 23.63 1.95
C TYR A 27 -6.43 23.03 3.04
N ILE A 28 -6.18 23.73 4.16
CA ILE A 28 -5.28 23.26 5.22
C ILE A 28 -5.67 21.87 5.73
N PRO A 29 -6.95 21.56 6.03
CA PRO A 29 -7.36 20.22 6.44
C PRO A 29 -7.05 19.14 5.39
N ALA A 30 -7.23 19.44 4.11
CA ALA A 30 -6.91 18.52 3.01
C ALA A 30 -5.40 18.28 2.91
N ALA A 31 -4.60 19.33 3.03
CA ALA A 31 -3.14 19.23 3.03
C ALA A 31 -2.62 18.37 4.20
N ILE A 32 -3.14 18.59 5.42
CA ILE A 32 -2.78 17.79 6.60
C ILE A 32 -3.14 16.32 6.37
N THR A 33 -4.36 16.06 5.87
CA THR A 33 -4.83 14.70 5.58
C THR A 33 -3.92 14.02 4.56
N MET A 34 -3.64 14.69 3.44
CA MET A 34 -2.75 14.20 2.40
C MET A 34 -1.35 13.91 2.94
N THR A 35 -0.80 14.79 3.79
CA THR A 35 0.51 14.59 4.40
C THR A 35 0.52 13.38 5.32
N ILE A 36 -0.50 13.21 6.18
CA ILE A 36 -0.59 12.05 7.08
C ILE A 36 -0.65 10.74 6.28
N PHE A 37 -1.54 10.66 5.29
CA PHE A 37 -1.65 9.48 4.43
C PHE A 37 -0.37 9.23 3.63
N GLY A 38 0.27 10.29 3.13
CA GLY A 38 1.55 10.18 2.42
C GLY A 38 2.65 9.61 3.30
N ILE A 39 2.78 10.10 4.55
CA ILE A 39 3.76 9.59 5.52
C ILE A 39 3.47 8.11 5.81
N VAL A 40 2.22 7.74 6.10
CA VAL A 40 1.84 6.36 6.39
C VAL A 40 2.13 5.44 5.21
N ALA A 41 1.85 5.88 3.98
CA ALA A 41 2.15 5.11 2.77
C ALA A 41 3.65 4.86 2.60
N ILE A 42 4.47 5.90 2.79
CA ILE A 42 5.94 5.77 2.72
C ILE A 42 6.45 4.82 3.80
N LEU A 43 5.99 4.97 5.05
CA LEU A 43 6.39 4.10 6.15
C LEU A 43 6.02 2.64 5.89
N THR A 44 4.80 2.40 5.40
CA THR A 44 4.30 1.06 5.04
C THR A 44 5.16 0.46 3.93
N PHE A 45 5.46 1.22 2.88
CA PHE A 45 6.30 0.76 1.79
C PHE A 45 7.72 0.40 2.25
N VAL A 46 8.32 1.22 3.12
CA VAL A 46 9.64 0.96 3.71
C VAL A 46 9.62 -0.29 4.59
N LEU A 47 8.55 -0.50 5.37
CA LEU A 47 8.37 -1.69 6.21
C LEU A 47 8.32 -2.95 5.34
N ILE A 48 7.47 -2.96 4.31
CA ILE A 48 7.34 -4.10 3.38
C ILE A 48 8.70 -4.41 2.76
N LYS A 49 9.40 -3.41 2.21
CA LYS A 49 10.74 -3.59 1.63
C LYS A 49 11.74 -4.22 2.61
N ARG A 50 11.73 -3.80 3.87
CA ARG A 50 12.62 -4.36 4.90
C ARG A 50 12.28 -5.82 5.20
N VAL A 51 10.99 -6.16 5.28
CA VAL A 51 10.54 -7.53 5.52
C VAL A 51 10.91 -8.42 4.33
N SER A 52 10.66 -7.98 3.09
CA SER A 52 11.00 -8.72 1.88
C SER A 52 12.49 -9.04 1.81
N LYS A 53 13.37 -8.07 2.10
CA LYS A 53 14.83 -8.30 2.12
C LYS A 53 15.25 -9.33 3.17
N LYS A 54 14.61 -9.35 4.34
CA LYS A 54 14.90 -10.35 5.38
C LYS A 54 14.46 -11.74 4.95
N GLN A 55 13.34 -11.85 4.24
CA GLN A 55 12.86 -13.13 3.71
C GLN A 55 13.76 -13.63 2.59
N GLU A 56 14.14 -12.76 1.65
CA GLU A 56 15.06 -13.06 0.56
C GLU A 56 16.40 -13.63 1.07
N ALA A 57 17.00 -12.98 2.07
CA ALA A 57 18.26 -13.45 2.66
C ALA A 57 18.12 -14.87 3.26
N LYS A 58 17.04 -15.14 4.00
CA LYS A 58 16.78 -16.47 4.59
C LYS A 58 16.56 -17.54 3.53
N THR A 59 15.82 -17.22 2.48
CA THR A 59 15.59 -18.15 1.36
C THR A 59 16.90 -18.48 0.67
N LYS A 60 17.75 -17.47 0.42
CA LYS A 60 19.06 -17.68 -0.19
C LYS A 60 19.97 -18.60 0.65
N GLU A 61 20.01 -18.39 1.96
CA GLU A 61 20.77 -19.27 2.86
C GLU A 61 20.28 -20.73 2.79
N LEU A 62 18.97 -20.94 2.72
CA LEU A 62 18.36 -22.27 2.60
C LEU A 62 18.68 -22.92 1.25
N GLU A 63 18.56 -22.17 0.14
CA GLU A 63 18.91 -22.64 -1.20
C GLU A 63 20.38 -23.07 -1.28
N GLU A 64 21.27 -22.29 -0.68
CA GLU A 64 22.70 -22.62 -0.63
C GLU A 64 22.97 -23.88 0.20
N GLN A 65 22.25 -24.10 1.32
CA GLN A 65 22.35 -25.34 2.11
C GLN A 65 21.92 -26.56 1.28
N ILE A 66 20.74 -26.50 0.66
CA ILE A 66 20.21 -27.58 -0.18
C ILE A 66 21.14 -27.87 -1.36
N ASN A 67 21.75 -26.84 -1.96
CA ASN A 67 22.69 -27.04 -3.06
C ASN A 67 23.98 -27.71 -2.60
N ARG A 68 24.50 -27.38 -1.42
CA ARG A 68 25.67 -28.05 -0.84
C ARG A 68 25.39 -29.51 -0.51
N GLU A 69 24.24 -29.81 0.09
CA GLU A 69 23.81 -31.19 0.38
C GLU A 69 23.73 -32.02 -0.90
N ARG A 70 23.06 -31.52 -1.94
CA ARG A 70 22.98 -32.20 -3.24
C ARG A 70 24.35 -32.42 -3.89
N GLN A 71 25.27 -31.46 -3.79
CA GLN A 71 26.62 -31.63 -4.34
C GLN A 71 27.41 -32.71 -3.60
N ASN A 72 27.22 -32.84 -2.28
CA ASN A 72 27.87 -33.88 -1.48
C ASN A 72 27.26 -35.28 -1.69
N GLU A 73 25.97 -35.40 -2.01
CA GLU A 73 25.32 -36.68 -2.33
C GLU A 73 25.72 -37.26 -3.71
N HIS A 74 26.22 -36.41 -4.62
CA HIS A 74 26.64 -36.81 -5.96
C HIS A 74 28.16 -37.08 -6.10
N LEU A 75 28.92 -37.05 -5.00
CA LEU A 75 30.35 -37.41 -4.91
C LEU A 75 30.52 -38.76 -4.23
#